data_AF-A0A6J0CBI5-F1
#
_entry.id   AF-A0A6J0CBI5-F1
#
_cell.length_a   1.000
_cell.length_b   1.000
_cell.length_c   1.000
_cell.angle_alpha   90.00
_cell.angle_beta   90.00
_cell.angle_gamma   90.00
#
_symmetry.space_group_name_H-M   'P 1'
#
loop_
_entity.id
_entity.type
_entity.pdbx_description
1 polymer ?
#
loop_
_entity_poly.entity_id
_entity_poly.type
_entity_poly.pdbx_seq_one_letter_code
_entity_poly.pdbx_strand_id
1 'polypeptide(L)'
;MGSNPDPVTCPDFNATVFQILDKKGLIPRNYFNPSLKDSSTLTSRGYLILRLRASNLGYWLLHCHFDYHMINGMQMILHVGERKDLPPIPPKFPKCGNYKPLIKHMH
;
A
#
# COMPACT_ATOMS: atom_id res chain seq x y z
N MET A 1 -0.75 9.52 -27.95
CA MET A 1 -0.15 10.76 -27.43
C MET A 1 0.74 10.39 -26.26
N GLY A 2 2.06 10.37 -26.32
CA GLY A 2 3.00 10.47 -27.42
C GLY A 2 4.26 9.71 -26.96
N SER A 3 4.78 8.86 -27.82
CA SER A 3 6.12 8.30 -27.68
C SER A 3 7.11 9.36 -28.17
N ASN A 4 7.87 9.95 -27.25
CA ASN A 4 9.13 10.61 -27.58
C ASN A 4 10.21 9.98 -26.69
N PRO A 5 11.05 9.06 -27.19
CA PRO A 5 12.18 8.57 -26.42
C PRO A 5 13.30 9.62 -26.49
N ASP A 6 13.38 10.47 -25.47
CA ASP A 6 14.51 11.38 -25.28
C ASP A 6 15.81 10.61 -24.93
N PRO A 7 17.00 11.13 -25.30
CA PRO A 7 18.25 10.37 -25.47
C PRO A 7 19.02 10.09 -24.16
N VAL A 8 18.39 10.29 -23.01
CA VAL A 8 18.94 9.88 -21.71
C VAL A 8 18.17 8.64 -21.31
N THR A 9 18.65 7.49 -21.77
CA THR A 9 18.15 6.21 -21.28
C THR A 9 18.34 6.19 -19.77
N CYS A 10 17.25 6.40 -19.02
CA CYS A 10 17.23 6.02 -17.61
C CYS A 10 17.67 4.56 -17.59
N PRO A 11 18.82 4.22 -16.97
CA PRO A 11 19.30 2.85 -16.95
C PRO A 11 18.17 1.96 -16.42
N ASP A 12 17.99 0.77 -17.02
CA ASP A 12 16.88 -0.11 -16.72
C ASP A 12 16.90 -0.52 -15.23
N PHE A 13 16.26 0.29 -14.41
CA PHE A 13 16.12 0.07 -13.00
C PHE A 13 15.01 -0.95 -12.80
N ASN A 14 15.38 -2.12 -12.31
CA ASN A 14 14.49 -3.23 -12.03
C ASN A 14 14.77 -3.80 -10.63
N ALA A 15 13.98 -4.80 -10.23
CA ALA A 15 14.13 -5.43 -8.92
C ALA A 15 15.54 -5.98 -8.66
N THR A 16 16.17 -6.60 -9.66
CA THR A 16 17.53 -7.16 -9.54
C THR A 16 18.56 -6.05 -9.31
N VAL A 17 18.50 -4.97 -10.09
CA VAL A 17 19.39 -3.82 -9.94
C VAL A 17 19.19 -3.17 -8.58
N PHE A 18 17.94 -2.95 -8.16
CA PHE A 18 17.61 -2.42 -6.83
C PHE A 18 18.23 -3.29 -5.73
N GLN A 19 18.05 -4.61 -5.78
CA GLN A 19 18.57 -5.53 -4.78
C GLN A 19 20.11 -5.53 -4.72
N ILE A 20 20.80 -5.44 -5.85
CA ILE A 20 22.27 -5.36 -5.91
C ILE A 20 22.75 -4.06 -5.27
N LEU A 21 22.16 -2.93 -5.66
CA LEU A 21 22.53 -1.62 -5.12
C LEU A 21 22.21 -1.55 -3.62
N ASP A 22 21.09 -2.12 -3.20
CA ASP A 22 20.68 -2.13 -1.79
C ASP A 22 21.64 -2.95 -0.93
N LYS A 23 22.01 -4.16 -1.37
CA LYS A 23 23.03 -4.98 -0.70
C LYS A 23 24.39 -4.31 -0.60
N LYS A 24 24.75 -3.48 -1.58
CA LYS A 24 25.99 -2.69 -1.59
C LYS A 24 25.88 -1.40 -0.77
N GLY A 25 24.72 -1.08 -0.20
CA GLY A 25 24.49 0.18 0.52
C GLY A 25 24.48 1.42 -0.38
N LEU A 26 24.28 1.26 -1.69
CA LEU A 26 24.32 2.34 -2.69
C LEU A 26 22.96 3.01 -2.92
N ILE A 27 21.91 2.56 -2.26
CA ILE A 27 20.60 3.21 -2.29
C ILE A 27 20.56 4.30 -1.19
N PRO A 28 20.50 5.60 -1.57
CA PRO A 28 20.49 6.69 -0.60
C PRO A 28 19.19 6.67 0.21
N ARG A 29 19.30 6.99 1.50
CA ARG A 29 18.17 7.02 2.43
C ARG A 29 18.24 8.29 3.26
N ASN A 30 17.13 9.01 3.37
CA ASN A 30 17.04 10.14 4.28
C ASN A 30 16.63 9.64 5.68
N TYR A 31 17.58 9.61 6.61
CA TYR A 31 17.32 9.30 8.02
C TYR A 31 17.19 10.55 8.89
N PHE A 32 17.49 11.72 8.34
CA PHE A 32 17.41 12.99 9.04
C PHE A 32 16.18 13.76 8.57
N ASN A 33 15.15 13.80 9.41
CA ASN A 33 13.88 14.46 9.10
C ASN A 33 13.23 13.99 7.77
N PRO A 34 12.95 12.67 7.60
CA PRO A 34 12.19 12.20 6.45
C PRO A 34 10.77 12.79 6.46
N SER A 35 10.12 12.85 5.29
CA SER A 35 8.72 13.29 5.22
C SER A 35 7.80 12.28 5.92
N LEU A 36 6.91 12.79 6.78
CA LEU A 36 5.82 12.01 7.36
C LEU A 36 4.58 12.18 6.47
N LYS A 37 4.10 11.08 5.88
CA LYS A 37 2.93 11.04 4.99
C LYS A 37 2.23 9.68 5.10
N ASP A 38 0.94 9.65 4.77
CA ASP A 38 0.15 8.42 4.62
C ASP A 38 0.13 7.89 3.18
N SER A 39 0.38 8.77 2.20
CA SER A 39 0.26 8.49 0.77
C SER A 39 1.45 9.06 0.00
N SER A 40 1.92 8.30 -0.99
CA SER A 40 2.95 8.76 -1.93
C SER A 40 2.67 8.22 -3.32
N THR A 41 3.03 8.99 -4.33
CA THR A 41 3.07 8.52 -5.71
C THR A 41 4.32 7.68 -5.94
N LEU A 42 4.21 6.68 -6.80
CA LEU A 42 5.33 5.88 -7.29
C LEU A 42 5.42 6.10 -8.80
N THR A 43 6.60 6.47 -9.29
CA THR A 43 6.85 6.65 -10.72
C THR A 43 7.18 5.33 -11.40
N SER A 44 6.99 5.27 -12.73
CA SER A 44 7.39 4.12 -13.52
C SER A 44 8.88 3.84 -13.34
N ARG A 45 9.25 2.57 -13.12
CA ARG A 45 10.62 2.12 -12.83
C ARG A 45 11.26 2.80 -11.61
N GLY A 46 10.46 3.42 -10.75
CA GLY A 46 10.90 4.01 -9.49
C GLY A 46 10.82 3.01 -8.33
N TYR A 47 11.29 3.45 -7.17
CA TYR A 47 11.14 2.72 -5.91
C TYR A 47 10.75 3.69 -4.79
N LEU A 48 10.16 3.14 -3.73
CA LEU A 48 9.83 3.87 -2.51
C LEU A 48 10.33 3.08 -1.32
N ILE A 49 11.09 3.72 -0.44
CA ILE A 49 11.51 3.14 0.84
C ILE A 49 10.68 3.78 1.93
N LEU A 50 9.80 3.00 2.53
CA LEU A 50 8.98 3.42 3.66
C LEU A 50 9.56 2.89 4.97
N ARG A 51 9.42 3.68 6.02
CA ARG A 51 9.67 3.26 7.40
C ARG A 51 8.41 3.51 8.20
N LEU A 52 7.90 2.45 8.82
CA LEU A 52 6.77 2.53 9.74
C LEU A 52 7.17 1.99 11.10
N ARG A 53 6.59 2.55 12.16
CA ARG A 53 6.64 1.98 13.51
C ARG A 53 5.32 1.25 13.75
N ALA A 54 5.36 -0.08 13.83
CA ALA A 54 4.19 -0.93 14.04
C ALA A 54 3.74 -0.88 15.52
N SER A 55 3.31 0.29 16.00
CA SER A 55 2.89 0.53 17.39
C SER A 55 1.37 0.58 17.59
N ASN A 56 0.59 0.26 16.56
CA ASN A 56 -0.86 0.24 16.63
C ASN A 56 -1.37 -1.14 16.23
N LEU A 57 -1.95 -1.86 17.19
CA LEU A 57 -2.41 -3.24 17.05
C LEU A 57 -3.63 -3.28 16.13
N GLY A 58 -3.67 -4.24 15.21
CA GLY A 58 -4.76 -4.33 14.25
C GLY A 58 -4.38 -4.86 12.88
N TYR A 59 -5.35 -4.75 11.98
CA TYR A 59 -5.19 -5.01 10.55
C TYR A 59 -5.22 -3.67 9.81
N TRP A 60 -4.13 -3.34 9.13
CA TRP A 60 -3.98 -2.09 8.40
C TRP A 60 -3.93 -2.37 6.90
N LEU A 61 -4.72 -1.63 6.12
CA LEU A 61 -4.73 -1.75 4.67
C LEU A 61 -3.61 -0.89 4.06
N LEU A 62 -2.75 -1.52 3.28
CA LEU A 62 -1.82 -0.84 2.38
C LEU A 62 -2.27 -1.15 0.95
N HIS A 63 -2.64 -0.13 0.18
CA HIS A 63 -3.18 -0.34 -1.16
C HIS A 63 -2.79 0.79 -2.12
N CYS A 64 -2.99 0.54 -3.41
CA CYS A 64 -3.00 1.62 -4.39
C CYS A 64 -4.28 2.45 -4.22
N HIS A 65 -4.15 3.76 -4.07
CA HIS A 65 -5.30 4.67 -3.90
C HIS A 65 -5.99 5.03 -5.24
N PHE A 66 -5.73 4.27 -6.31
CA PHE A 66 -6.51 4.33 -7.54
C PHE A 66 -7.51 3.18 -7.53
N ASP A 67 -8.80 3.50 -7.45
CA ASP A 67 -9.89 2.54 -7.21
C ASP A 67 -9.85 1.34 -8.14
N TYR A 68 -9.52 1.56 -9.41
CA TYR A 68 -9.39 0.47 -10.38
C TYR A 68 -8.29 -0.52 -9.97
N HIS A 69 -7.10 -0.06 -9.56
CA HIS A 69 -6.04 -0.95 -9.10
C HIS A 69 -6.36 -1.60 -7.74
N MET A 70 -7.03 -0.87 -6.84
CA MET A 70 -7.47 -1.41 -5.55
C MET A 70 -8.44 -2.58 -5.74
N ILE A 71 -9.49 -2.40 -6.54
CA ILE A 71 -10.52 -3.42 -6.80
C ILE A 71 -9.92 -4.61 -7.54
N ASN A 72 -8.93 -4.39 -8.40
CA ASN A 72 -8.18 -5.46 -9.07
C ASN A 72 -7.10 -6.13 -8.18
N GLY A 73 -7.05 -5.82 -6.87
CA GLY A 73 -6.28 -6.57 -5.90
C GLY A 73 -4.88 -6.02 -5.60
N MET A 74 -4.55 -4.80 -6.02
CA MET A 74 -3.29 -4.14 -5.64
C MET A 74 -3.35 -3.62 -4.19
N GLN A 75 -3.40 -4.56 -3.24
CA GLN A 75 -3.58 -4.32 -1.82
C GLN A 75 -2.88 -5.40 -0.97
N MET A 76 -2.54 -5.04 0.25
CA MET A 76 -1.94 -5.90 1.26
C MET A 76 -2.49 -5.53 2.63
N ILE A 77 -2.63 -6.52 3.52
CA ILE A 77 -2.95 -6.31 4.93
C ILE A 77 -1.68 -6.43 5.77
N LEU A 78 -1.39 -5.40 6.57
CA LEU A 78 -0.38 -5.43 7.61
C LEU A 78 -1.06 -5.83 8.93
N HIS A 79 -0.78 -7.04 9.41
CA HIS A 79 -1.27 -7.52 10.70
C HIS A 79 -0.23 -7.22 11.78
N VAL A 80 -0.62 -6.41 12.78
CA VAL A 80 0.23 -5.99 13.89
C VAL A 80 -0.38 -6.52 15.18
N GLY A 81 0.36 -7.40 15.87
CA GLY A 81 -0.09 -8.08 17.07
C GLY A 81 -0.78 -9.43 16.79
N GLU A 82 -1.55 -9.88 17.76
CA GLU A 82 -2.36 -11.10 17.73
C GLU A 82 -3.85 -10.77 17.83
N ARG A 83 -4.70 -11.76 17.52
CA ARG A 83 -6.16 -11.62 17.63
C ARG A 83 -6.64 -11.24 19.03
N LYS A 84 -5.92 -11.65 20.08
CA LYS A 84 -6.24 -11.33 21.48
C LYS A 84 -5.97 -9.87 21.84
N ASP A 85 -5.15 -9.18 21.05
CA ASP A 85 -4.77 -7.78 21.25
C ASP A 85 -5.83 -6.82 20.69
N LEU A 86 -6.81 -7.34 19.95
CA LEU A 86 -7.89 -6.56 19.38
C LEU A 86 -8.95 -6.23 20.43
N PRO A 87 -9.56 -5.03 20.38
CA PRO A 87 -10.67 -4.70 21.25
C PRO A 87 -11.86 -5.65 21.00
N PRO A 88 -12.72 -5.86 22.01
CA PRO A 88 -13.95 -6.62 21.80
C PRO A 88 -14.80 -5.96 20.73
N ILE A 89 -15.50 -6.79 19.95
CA ILE A 89 -16.42 -6.32 18.92
C ILE A 89 -17.54 -5.50 19.60
N PRO A 90 -17.80 -4.25 19.15
CA PRO A 90 -18.86 -3.43 19.73
C PRO A 90 -20.24 -4.11 19.69
N PRO A 91 -21.13 -3.85 20.67
CA PRO A 91 -22.51 -4.34 20.61
C PRO A 91 -23.20 -3.91 19.30
N LYS A 92 -23.97 -4.83 18.69
CA LYS A 92 -24.67 -4.62 17.40
C LYS A 92 -23.76 -4.38 16.20
N PHE A 93 -22.46 -4.69 16.28
CA PHE A 93 -21.59 -4.62 15.11
C PHE A 93 -22.07 -5.57 13.99
N PRO A 94 -22.19 -5.12 12.74
CA PRO A 94 -22.63 -5.95 11.62
C PRO A 94 -21.75 -7.19 11.47
N LYS A 95 -22.38 -8.35 11.29
CA LYS A 95 -21.69 -9.58 10.93
C LYS A 95 -21.89 -9.85 9.44
N CYS A 96 -20.91 -10.48 8.82
CA CYS A 96 -21.04 -10.99 7.45
C CYS A 96 -22.32 -11.85 7.35
N GLY A 97 -23.10 -11.65 6.29
CA GLY A 97 -24.33 -12.41 6.02
C GLY A 97 -25.66 -11.65 6.19
N ASN A 98 -25.66 -10.42 6.69
CA ASN A 98 -26.90 -9.66 6.94
C ASN A 98 -27.13 -8.45 6.01
N TYR A 99 -26.37 -8.28 4.93
CA TYR A 99 -26.74 -7.31 3.89
C TYR A 99 -27.84 -7.92 3.02
N LYS A 100 -29.10 -7.75 3.44
CA LYS A 100 -30.27 -7.89 2.57
C LYS A 100 -30.55 -6.49 2.03
N PRO A 101 -30.24 -6.18 0.75
CA PRO A 101 -30.65 -4.90 0.18
C PRO A 101 -32.16 -4.77 0.36
N LEU A 102 -32.63 -3.56 0.65
CA LEU A 102 -34.07 -3.29 0.70
C LEU A 102 -34.63 -3.50 -0.71
N ILE A 103 -35.20 -4.68 -0.98
CA ILE A 103 -36.04 -4.88 -2.15
C ILE A 103 -37.34 -4.13 -1.85
N LYS A 104 -37.37 -2.83 -2.16
CA LYS A 104 -38.65 -2.14 -2.34
C LYS A 104 -39.31 -2.82 -3.52
N HIS A 105 -40.43 -3.48 -3.27
CA HIS A 105 -41.20 -4.29 -4.21
C HIS A 105 -41.11 -3.75 -5.65
N MET A 106 -40.69 -4.62 -6.56
CA MET A 106 -40.89 -4.44 -7.99
C MET A 106 -42.42 -4.53 -8.20
N HIS A 107 -43.05 -3.38 -8.45
CA HIS A 107 -44.39 -3.31 -9.02
C HIS A 107 -44.27 -3.23 -10.53
#